data_AF-A0AAP0HY00-F1
#
_entry.id   AF-A0AAP0HY00-F1
#
_cell.length_a   1.000
_cell.length_b   1.000
_cell.length_c   1.000
_cell.angle_alpha   90.00
_cell.angle_beta   90.00
_cell.angle_gamma   90.00
#
_symmetry.space_group_name_H-M   'P 1'
#
loop_
_entity.id
_entity.type
_entity.pdbx_description
1 polymer ?
#
loop_
_entity_poly.entity_id
_entity_poly.type
_entity_poly.pdbx_seq_one_letter_code
_entity_poly.pdbx_strand_id
1 'polypeptide(L)'
;MRHLVDCLVFPQKGDRPHTDEASGSDLDGDLYFVSWDEELIPPSKRSWTPMEYAPAKAMQLKRPVNNSDIIDFFTKNMVSEHLGAICNAHVVHADLSDHGAMDYTCLQLAKLAAIAVDFPKTGKLVTMPSALKPKMYPDFMGKPPFQSYESNKILGKLYRKAKDASDGEIGSASDSFALEDLVYDTDLEIPGSEAYIREAWNRKCQHDRQLQALLGQFKVSTEEEVVTGHVWSLSMYNSWKHGQVKEKLKHAYHSLRKEFKHAFENLGEDMDHIDIDDKNVKYEQKASAWYQVTYHPQWVNKSLEMKEQVGDEASILLSFAWIPAEYLVKIKMRSHGITGLDTSKPINYLADYLASRI
;
A
#
# COMPACT_ATOMS: atom_id res chain seq x y z
N MET A 1 -17.37 11.80 33.40
CA MET A 1 -16.70 11.10 32.28
C MET A 1 -15.28 11.59 32.00
N ARG A 2 -14.62 12.34 32.90
CA ARG A 2 -13.26 12.88 32.66
C ARG A 2 -12.13 11.83 32.66
N HIS A 3 -12.41 10.59 33.07
CA HIS A 3 -11.45 9.49 33.11
C HIS A 3 -11.54 8.56 31.88
N LEU A 4 -12.49 8.80 30.98
CA LEU A 4 -12.63 8.08 29.73
C LEU A 4 -11.93 8.91 28.64
N VAL A 5 -10.90 8.32 28.03
CA VAL A 5 -10.03 8.96 27.04
C VAL A 5 -10.01 8.09 25.80
N ASP A 6 -9.92 8.71 24.62
CA ASP A 6 -9.89 8.04 23.31
C ASP A 6 -11.07 7.08 23.05
N CYS A 7 -12.24 7.41 23.58
CA CYS A 7 -13.46 6.67 23.32
C CYS A 7 -14.68 7.59 23.15
N LEU A 8 -15.66 7.09 22.39
CA LEU A 8 -16.95 7.72 22.21
C LEU A 8 -17.96 7.10 23.19
N VAL A 9 -18.63 7.93 23.97
CA VAL A 9 -19.63 7.48 24.96
C VAL A 9 -21.03 7.78 24.45
N PHE A 10 -21.81 6.73 24.20
CA PHE A 10 -23.22 6.86 23.81
C PHE A 10 -24.15 6.90 25.02
N PRO A 11 -25.31 7.58 24.91
CA PRO A 11 -26.34 7.54 25.94
C PRO A 11 -26.91 6.12 26.11
N GLN A 12 -27.09 5.69 27.36
CA GLN A 12 -27.69 4.40 27.69
C GLN A 12 -29.23 4.40 27.60
N LYS A 13 -29.86 5.58 27.62
CA LYS A 13 -31.31 5.75 27.64
C LYS A 13 -31.79 6.32 26.30
N GLY A 14 -32.94 5.84 25.85
CA GLY A 14 -33.58 6.24 24.59
C GLY A 14 -34.47 5.11 24.08
N ASP A 15 -35.21 5.36 23.01
CA ASP A 15 -36.09 4.36 22.38
C ASP A 15 -35.29 3.30 21.60
N ARG A 16 -34.12 3.68 21.09
CA ARG A 16 -33.20 2.83 20.31
C ARG A 16 -31.74 3.20 20.63
N PRO A 17 -30.82 2.24 20.76
CA PRO A 17 -29.39 2.55 20.92
C PRO A 17 -28.83 3.26 19.67
N HIS A 18 -28.09 4.35 19.83
CA HIS A 18 -27.49 5.08 18.69
C HIS A 18 -26.45 4.25 17.92
N THR A 19 -25.82 3.27 18.56
CA THR A 19 -24.91 2.32 17.90
C THR A 19 -25.67 1.47 16.88
N ASP A 20 -26.85 0.99 17.26
CA ASP A 20 -27.74 0.22 16.40
C ASP A 20 -28.27 1.08 15.23
N GLU A 21 -28.56 2.36 15.46
CA GLU A 21 -28.92 3.30 14.39
C GLU A 21 -27.81 3.49 13.34
N ALA A 22 -26.55 3.30 13.73
CA ALA A 22 -25.38 3.35 12.86
C ALA A 22 -25.12 1.98 12.19
N SER A 23 -25.99 1.61 11.25
CA SER A 23 -25.86 0.40 10.43
C SER A 23 -25.86 -0.94 11.22
N GLY A 24 -26.50 -0.97 12.39
CA GLY A 24 -26.53 -2.16 13.24
C GLY A 24 -25.23 -2.51 13.92
N SER A 25 -24.42 -1.48 14.17
CA SER A 25 -23.22 -1.60 14.96
C SER A 25 -23.54 -2.01 16.41
N ASP A 26 -22.67 -2.86 16.94
CA ASP A 26 -22.63 -3.20 18.35
C ASP A 26 -21.35 -2.64 19.01
N LEU A 27 -21.17 -2.85 20.31
CA LEU A 27 -20.02 -2.32 21.06
C LEU A 27 -18.96 -3.40 21.31
N ASP A 28 -18.81 -4.37 20.40
CA ASP A 28 -17.83 -5.46 20.51
C ASP A 28 -16.45 -5.15 19.88
N GLY A 29 -16.33 -4.00 19.20
CA GLY A 29 -15.10 -3.54 18.55
C GLY A 29 -15.30 -2.53 17.41
N ASP A 30 -16.54 -2.15 17.11
CA ASP A 30 -16.84 -1.24 16.01
C ASP A 30 -16.21 0.15 16.16
N LEU A 31 -15.72 0.68 15.04
CA LEU A 31 -15.11 1.99 14.94
C LEU A 31 -16.09 2.98 14.29
N TYR A 32 -16.15 4.18 14.87
CA TYR A 32 -17.04 5.24 14.43
C TYR A 32 -16.24 6.35 13.77
N PHE A 33 -16.72 6.83 12.62
CA PHE A 33 -16.24 8.10 12.07
C PHE A 33 -16.91 9.24 12.83
N VAL A 34 -16.10 10.02 13.54
CA VAL A 34 -16.55 11.20 14.30
C VAL A 34 -15.89 12.43 13.71
N SER A 35 -16.69 13.42 13.35
CA SER A 35 -16.20 14.72 12.89
C SER A 35 -16.95 15.85 13.59
N TRP A 36 -16.19 16.86 13.99
CA TRP A 36 -16.68 18.16 14.47
C TRP A 36 -16.41 19.28 13.46
N ASP A 37 -15.92 18.93 12.27
CA ASP A 37 -15.73 19.88 11.18
C ASP A 37 -17.10 20.27 10.60
N GLU A 38 -17.46 21.55 10.75
CA GLU A 38 -18.74 22.09 10.27
C GLU A 38 -18.87 22.02 8.74
N GLU A 39 -17.76 21.89 7.98
CA GLU A 39 -17.81 21.68 6.53
C GLU A 39 -18.22 20.26 6.14
N LEU A 40 -18.00 19.28 7.03
CA LEU A 40 -18.38 17.88 6.84
C LEU A 40 -19.78 17.56 7.40
N ILE A 41 -20.33 18.43 8.26
CA ILE A 41 -21.66 18.27 8.82
C ILE A 41 -22.70 18.87 7.85
N PRO A 42 -23.73 18.11 7.43
CA PRO A 42 -24.75 18.63 6.53
C PRO A 42 -25.36 19.93 7.07
N PRO A 43 -25.48 21.01 6.26
CA PRO A 43 -25.99 22.31 6.74
C PRO A 43 -27.39 22.24 7.36
N SER A 44 -28.19 21.24 6.97
CA SER A 44 -29.51 21.00 7.55
C SER A 44 -29.46 20.54 9.01
N LYS A 45 -28.32 20.00 9.47
CA LYS A 45 -28.12 19.32 10.78
C LYS A 45 -29.20 18.28 11.08
N ARG A 46 -29.81 17.72 10.03
CA ARG A 46 -30.88 16.72 10.11
C ARG A 46 -30.34 15.37 9.67
N SER A 47 -30.53 14.37 10.52
CA SER A 47 -30.35 12.97 10.18
C SER A 47 -31.62 12.41 9.55
N TRP A 48 -31.46 11.43 8.67
CA TRP A 48 -32.58 10.62 8.18
C TRP A 48 -32.96 9.58 9.21
N THR A 49 -34.22 9.15 9.19
CA THR A 49 -34.70 8.07 10.07
C THR A 49 -33.86 6.82 9.82
N PRO A 50 -33.23 6.25 10.85
CA PRO A 50 -32.47 5.02 10.72
C PRO A 50 -33.33 3.90 10.16
N MET A 51 -32.74 3.11 9.27
CA MET A 51 -33.45 1.97 8.71
C MET A 51 -33.79 0.96 9.81
N GLU A 52 -35.02 0.47 9.81
CA GLU A 52 -35.39 -0.69 10.63
C GLU A 52 -34.95 -1.96 9.92
N TYR A 53 -33.99 -2.67 10.52
CA TYR A 53 -33.68 -4.05 10.19
C TYR A 53 -34.04 -4.87 11.42
N ALA A 54 -35.03 -5.75 11.30
CA ALA A 54 -35.26 -6.75 12.34
C ALA A 54 -34.15 -7.79 12.23
N PRO A 55 -33.47 -8.16 13.33
CA PRO A 55 -32.44 -9.20 13.27
C PRO A 55 -33.05 -10.47 12.67
N ALA A 56 -32.38 -11.02 11.66
CA ALA A 56 -32.88 -12.22 11.02
C ALA A 56 -32.84 -13.37 12.04
N LYS A 57 -33.95 -14.11 12.16
CA LYS A 57 -34.00 -15.27 13.06
C LYS A 57 -32.97 -16.29 12.62
N ALA A 58 -32.06 -16.64 13.53
CA ALA A 58 -31.06 -17.65 13.29
C ALA A 58 -31.72 -18.98 12.90
N MET A 59 -31.18 -19.62 11.86
CA MET A 59 -31.64 -20.93 11.44
C MET A 59 -31.33 -21.96 12.53
N GLN A 60 -32.38 -22.49 13.16
CA GLN A 60 -32.26 -23.53 14.18
C GLN A 60 -32.49 -24.90 13.55
N LEU A 61 -31.51 -25.80 13.70
CA LEU A 61 -31.69 -27.20 13.34
C LEU A 61 -32.52 -27.89 14.42
N LYS A 62 -33.51 -28.69 14.01
CA LYS A 62 -34.34 -29.50 14.94
C LYS A 62 -33.56 -30.65 15.61
N ARG A 63 -32.29 -30.82 15.26
CA ARG A 63 -31.39 -31.88 15.73
C ARG A 63 -30.04 -31.28 16.16
N PRO A 64 -29.23 -32.00 16.96
CA PRO A 64 -27.87 -31.58 17.25
C PRO A 64 -27.03 -31.36 15.97
N VAL A 65 -26.17 -30.36 16.02
CA VAL A 65 -25.21 -30.02 14.96
C VAL A 65 -24.20 -31.14 14.83
N ASN A 66 -23.91 -31.56 13.62
CA ASN A 66 -22.86 -32.54 13.31
C ASN A 66 -21.80 -31.94 12.37
N ASN A 67 -20.70 -32.67 12.15
CA ASN A 67 -19.60 -32.20 11.31
C ASN A 67 -20.02 -31.91 9.86
N SER A 68 -21.02 -32.63 9.32
CA SER A 68 -21.50 -32.38 7.96
C SER A 68 -22.22 -31.03 7.83
N ASP A 69 -22.92 -30.58 8.88
CA ASP A 69 -23.55 -29.25 8.90
C ASP A 69 -22.49 -28.14 8.90
N ILE A 70 -21.38 -28.36 9.61
CA ILE A 70 -20.27 -27.40 9.65
C ILE A 70 -19.63 -27.27 8.27
N ILE A 71 -19.36 -28.39 7.60
CA ILE A 71 -18.79 -28.41 6.25
C ILE A 71 -19.75 -27.75 5.25
N ASP A 72 -21.04 -28.09 5.31
CA ASP A 72 -22.07 -27.51 4.44
C ASP A 72 -22.23 -26.01 4.68
N PHE A 73 -22.21 -25.56 5.95
CA PHE A 73 -22.24 -24.14 6.28
C PHE A 73 -21.01 -23.39 5.74
N PHE A 74 -19.82 -23.96 5.93
CA PHE A 74 -18.57 -23.35 5.46
C PHE A 74 -18.52 -23.25 3.93
N THR A 75 -18.90 -24.32 3.22
CA THR A 75 -18.97 -24.31 1.76
C THR A 75 -20.00 -23.30 1.24
N LYS A 76 -21.17 -23.20 1.89
CA LYS A 76 -22.16 -22.16 1.57
C LYS A 76 -21.60 -20.76 1.80
N ASN A 77 -20.95 -20.50 2.93
CA ASN A 77 -20.35 -19.21 3.25
C ASN A 77 -19.33 -18.76 2.19
N MET A 78 -18.48 -19.69 1.72
CA MET A 78 -17.49 -19.40 0.68
C MET A 78 -18.12 -19.03 -0.67
N VAL A 79 -19.24 -19.66 -1.03
CA VAL A 79 -19.92 -19.41 -2.31
C VAL A 79 -20.84 -18.17 -2.24
N SER A 80 -21.26 -17.78 -1.04
CA SER A 80 -22.25 -16.73 -0.80
C SER A 80 -21.70 -15.32 -0.60
N GLU A 81 -20.45 -15.04 -0.97
CA GLU A 81 -19.87 -13.68 -0.91
C GLU A 81 -20.52 -12.74 -1.94
N HIS A 82 -21.79 -12.39 -1.69
CA HIS A 82 -22.58 -11.47 -2.51
C HIS A 82 -22.62 -10.06 -1.93
N LEU A 83 -22.11 -9.85 -0.71
CA LEU A 83 -22.13 -8.55 -0.04
C LEU A 83 -21.46 -7.47 -0.89
N GLY A 84 -20.24 -7.71 -1.38
CA GLY A 84 -19.55 -6.75 -2.24
C GLY A 84 -20.31 -6.43 -3.54
N ALA A 85 -20.96 -7.43 -4.13
CA ALA A 85 -21.78 -7.22 -5.33
C ALA A 85 -23.06 -6.42 -5.04
N ILE A 86 -23.70 -6.64 -3.89
CA ILE A 86 -24.88 -5.90 -3.44
C ILE A 86 -24.50 -4.43 -3.14
N CYS A 87 -23.41 -4.20 -2.43
CA CYS A 87 -22.92 -2.84 -2.14
C CYS A 87 -22.54 -2.09 -3.41
N ASN A 88 -21.84 -2.75 -4.35
CA ASN A 88 -21.53 -2.15 -5.65
C ASN A 88 -22.80 -1.81 -6.43
N ALA A 89 -23.80 -2.70 -6.44
CA ALA A 89 -25.08 -2.41 -7.07
C ALA A 89 -25.77 -1.20 -6.41
N HIS A 90 -25.74 -1.11 -5.08
CA HIS A 90 -26.30 0.03 -4.35
C HIS A 90 -25.67 1.35 -4.78
N VAL A 91 -24.33 1.40 -4.87
CA VAL A 91 -23.60 2.59 -5.35
C VAL A 91 -24.05 2.99 -6.75
N VAL A 92 -24.17 2.03 -7.67
CA VAL A 92 -24.60 2.31 -9.06
C VAL A 92 -26.03 2.84 -9.11
N HIS A 93 -26.97 2.21 -8.41
CA HIS A 93 -28.38 2.65 -8.40
C HIS A 93 -28.56 4.00 -7.71
N ALA A 94 -27.79 4.25 -6.63
CA ALA A 94 -27.78 5.55 -5.96
C ALA A 94 -27.17 6.64 -6.85
N ASP A 95 -26.23 6.31 -7.74
CA ASP A 95 -25.67 7.26 -8.70
C ASP A 95 -26.67 7.56 -9.84
N LEU A 96 -27.44 6.57 -10.30
CA LEU A 96 -28.43 6.74 -11.37
C LEU A 96 -29.72 7.45 -10.93
N SER A 97 -30.19 7.22 -9.70
CA SER A 97 -31.47 7.75 -9.25
C SER A 97 -31.38 9.20 -8.77
N ASP A 98 -32.32 10.06 -9.14
CA ASP A 98 -32.44 11.42 -8.60
C ASP A 98 -32.70 11.43 -7.08
N HIS A 99 -33.28 10.35 -6.55
CA HIS A 99 -33.49 10.15 -5.11
C HIS A 99 -32.26 9.60 -4.38
N GLY A 100 -31.19 9.29 -5.10
CA GLY A 100 -29.93 8.79 -4.53
C GLY A 100 -30.11 7.49 -3.75
N ALA A 101 -29.53 7.42 -2.56
CA ALA A 101 -29.66 6.27 -1.66
C ALA A 101 -31.09 6.04 -1.13
N MET A 102 -31.99 7.03 -1.26
CA MET A 102 -33.39 6.91 -0.86
C MET A 102 -34.28 6.29 -1.94
N ASP A 103 -33.72 5.95 -3.10
CA ASP A 103 -34.44 5.19 -4.12
C ASP A 103 -34.92 3.85 -3.57
N TYR A 104 -36.10 3.41 -4.01
CA TYR A 104 -36.66 2.13 -3.59
C TYR A 104 -35.69 0.96 -3.85
N THR A 105 -34.97 1.00 -4.97
CA THR A 105 -33.96 0.00 -5.36
C THR A 105 -32.80 -0.03 -4.37
N CYS A 106 -32.31 1.13 -3.95
CA CYS A 106 -31.26 1.29 -2.96
C CYS A 106 -31.71 0.77 -1.58
N LEU A 107 -32.92 1.10 -1.14
CA LEU A 107 -33.48 0.59 0.11
C LEU A 107 -33.62 -0.95 0.12
N GLN A 108 -33.96 -1.56 -1.03
CA GLN A 108 -33.98 -3.02 -1.15
C GLN A 108 -32.56 -3.61 -1.10
N LEU A 109 -31.59 -2.98 -1.76
CA LEU A 109 -30.18 -3.41 -1.71
C LEU A 109 -29.59 -3.28 -0.31
N ALA A 110 -29.91 -2.21 0.42
CA ALA A 110 -29.52 -2.02 1.82
C ALA A 110 -30.08 -3.13 2.72
N LYS A 111 -31.36 -3.53 2.53
CA LYS A 111 -31.95 -4.70 3.21
C LYS A 111 -31.19 -5.99 2.93
N LEU A 112 -30.84 -6.22 1.66
CA LEU A 112 -30.11 -7.42 1.26
C LEU A 112 -28.69 -7.42 1.84
N ALA A 113 -28.03 -6.26 1.88
CA ALA A 113 -26.70 -6.10 2.47
C ALA A 113 -26.71 -6.40 3.98
N ALA A 114 -27.67 -5.86 4.73
CA ALA A 114 -27.82 -6.13 6.16
C ALA A 114 -27.97 -7.64 6.45
N ILE A 115 -28.84 -8.33 5.70
CA ILE A 115 -29.03 -9.79 5.86
C ILE A 115 -27.75 -10.55 5.48
N ALA A 116 -27.01 -10.09 4.44
CA ALA A 116 -25.78 -10.72 4.01
C ALA A 116 -24.63 -10.56 5.03
N VAL A 117 -24.52 -9.42 5.71
CA VAL A 117 -23.58 -9.20 6.82
C VAL A 117 -23.89 -10.14 7.98
N ASP A 118 -25.17 -10.34 8.29
CA ASP A 118 -25.64 -11.23 9.35
C ASP A 118 -25.64 -12.72 8.95
N PHE A 119 -25.23 -13.08 7.73
CA PHE A 119 -25.21 -14.49 7.30
C PHE A 119 -24.42 -15.40 8.25
N PRO A 120 -23.20 -15.04 8.73
CA PRO A 120 -22.45 -15.88 9.66
C PRO A 120 -23.20 -16.11 10.98
N LYS A 121 -24.01 -15.14 11.42
CA LYS A 121 -24.79 -15.19 12.67
C LYS A 121 -26.11 -15.95 12.48
N THR A 122 -26.72 -15.85 11.30
CA THR A 122 -28.12 -16.26 11.09
C THR A 122 -28.28 -17.47 10.17
N GLY A 123 -27.29 -17.77 9.34
CA GLY A 123 -27.31 -18.80 8.31
C GLY A 123 -28.22 -18.50 7.12
N LYS A 124 -28.81 -17.30 7.05
CA LYS A 124 -29.79 -16.95 6.01
C LYS A 124 -29.11 -16.48 4.73
N LEU A 125 -29.04 -17.37 3.74
CA LEU A 125 -28.47 -17.05 2.44
C LEU A 125 -29.27 -15.96 1.71
N VAL A 126 -28.57 -15.00 1.12
CA VAL A 126 -29.14 -13.95 0.30
C VAL A 126 -28.61 -14.05 -1.12
N THR A 127 -29.51 -14.02 -2.09
CA THR A 127 -29.17 -13.89 -3.50
C THR A 127 -29.72 -12.58 -4.03
N MET A 128 -28.87 -11.78 -4.68
CA MET A 128 -29.32 -10.55 -5.34
C MET A 128 -30.16 -10.89 -6.58
N PRO A 129 -31.44 -10.45 -6.65
CA PRO A 129 -32.28 -10.62 -7.83
C PRO A 129 -31.62 -10.06 -9.09
N SER A 130 -31.84 -10.71 -10.24
CA SER A 130 -31.26 -10.28 -11.52
C SER A 130 -31.66 -8.85 -11.91
N ALA A 131 -32.87 -8.42 -11.54
CA ALA A 131 -33.36 -7.06 -11.79
C ALA A 131 -32.56 -5.97 -11.05
N LEU A 132 -31.94 -6.30 -9.92
CA LEU A 132 -31.12 -5.34 -9.16
C LEU A 132 -29.66 -5.28 -9.64
N LYS A 133 -29.25 -6.17 -10.56
CA LYS A 133 -27.88 -6.21 -11.09
C LYS A 133 -27.66 -5.09 -12.11
N PRO A 134 -26.71 -4.16 -11.89
CA PRO A 134 -26.41 -3.13 -12.86
C PRO A 134 -25.74 -3.71 -14.11
N LYS A 135 -26.10 -3.14 -15.27
CA LYS A 135 -25.48 -3.48 -16.56
C LYS A 135 -24.30 -2.56 -16.89
N MET A 136 -24.45 -1.29 -16.54
CA MET A 136 -23.48 -0.22 -16.72
C MET A 136 -23.05 0.31 -15.35
N TYR A 137 -21.83 0.82 -15.24
CA TYR A 137 -21.23 1.29 -13.99
C TYR A 137 -20.74 2.73 -14.16
N PRO A 138 -20.74 3.55 -13.12
CA PRO A 138 -20.18 4.88 -13.21
C PRO A 138 -18.65 4.81 -13.39
N ASP A 139 -18.10 5.81 -14.06
CA ASP A 139 -16.68 5.95 -14.42
C ASP A 139 -15.73 5.79 -13.23
N PHE A 140 -16.14 6.29 -12.06
CA PHE A 140 -15.35 6.18 -10.82
C PHE A 140 -15.19 4.75 -10.28
N MET A 141 -15.93 3.76 -10.82
CA MET A 141 -15.77 2.35 -10.45
C MET A 141 -14.76 1.59 -11.33
N GLY A 142 -14.09 2.27 -12.28
CA GLY A 142 -12.97 1.71 -13.04
C GLY A 142 -13.31 0.52 -13.93
N LYS A 143 -14.54 0.46 -14.45
CA LYS A 143 -14.94 -0.56 -15.44
C LYS A 143 -14.45 -0.21 -16.85
N PRO A 144 -14.41 -1.18 -17.78
CA PRO A 144 -14.04 -0.89 -19.16
C PRO A 144 -14.97 0.16 -19.79
N PRO A 145 -14.53 0.94 -20.79
CA PRO A 145 -15.33 2.01 -21.38
C PRO A 145 -16.70 1.56 -21.90
N PHE A 146 -16.79 0.37 -22.50
CA PHE A 146 -18.05 -0.19 -23.03
C PHE A 146 -19.08 -0.55 -21.95
N GLN A 147 -18.65 -0.64 -20.69
CA GLN A 147 -19.51 -0.96 -19.54
C GLN A 147 -19.60 0.21 -18.55
N SER A 148 -19.14 1.40 -18.97
CA SER A 148 -19.05 2.58 -18.10
C SER A 148 -19.90 3.74 -18.63
N TYR A 149 -20.38 4.59 -17.71
CA TYR A 149 -20.97 5.89 -18.03
C TYR A 149 -20.33 6.97 -17.15
N GLU A 150 -20.30 8.21 -17.64
CA GLU A 150 -19.79 9.33 -16.84
C GLU A 150 -20.82 9.74 -15.77
N SER A 151 -20.46 9.64 -14.49
CA SER A 151 -21.32 10.13 -13.41
C SER A 151 -21.27 11.65 -13.31
N ASN A 152 -22.44 12.30 -13.28
CA ASN A 152 -22.59 13.74 -13.08
C ASN A 152 -22.69 14.15 -11.60
N LYS A 153 -22.63 13.19 -10.68
CA LYS A 153 -22.72 13.42 -9.23
C LYS A 153 -21.35 13.67 -8.61
N ILE A 154 -21.37 13.99 -7.31
CA ILE A 154 -20.17 14.40 -6.58
C ILE A 154 -19.04 13.36 -6.63
N LEU A 155 -19.35 12.06 -6.56
CA LEU A 155 -18.35 11.00 -6.62
C LEU A 155 -17.64 10.97 -7.98
N GLY A 156 -18.37 11.05 -9.09
CA GLY A 156 -17.79 11.14 -10.43
C GLY A 156 -16.92 12.39 -10.60
N LYS A 157 -17.42 13.55 -10.16
CA LYS A 157 -16.66 14.81 -10.22
C LYS A 157 -15.37 14.77 -9.41
N LEU A 158 -15.42 14.23 -8.19
CA LEU A 158 -14.24 14.07 -7.34
C LEU A 158 -13.25 13.09 -7.95
N TYR A 159 -13.72 11.96 -8.45
CA TYR A 159 -12.88 10.96 -9.12
C TYR A 159 -12.12 11.56 -10.30
N ARG A 160 -12.81 12.27 -11.19
CA ARG A 160 -12.18 12.90 -12.36
C ARG A 160 -11.17 13.97 -11.94
N LYS A 161 -11.52 14.84 -10.99
CA LYS A 161 -10.56 15.84 -10.46
C LYS A 161 -9.33 15.21 -9.80
N ALA A 162 -9.52 14.15 -9.02
CA ALA A 162 -8.41 13.44 -8.38
C ALA A 162 -7.52 12.74 -9.41
N LYS A 163 -8.14 12.14 -10.43
CA LYS A 163 -7.44 11.51 -11.54
C LYS A 163 -6.67 12.53 -12.38
N ASP A 164 -7.28 13.67 -12.70
CA ASP A 164 -6.62 14.75 -13.45
C ASP A 164 -5.43 15.32 -12.67
N ALA A 165 -5.53 15.42 -11.34
CA ALA A 165 -4.42 15.82 -10.49
C ALA A 165 -3.28 14.78 -10.49
N SER A 166 -3.60 13.49 -10.37
CA SER A 166 -2.58 12.43 -10.42
C SER A 166 -1.93 12.32 -11.79
N ASP A 167 -2.72 12.37 -12.86
CA ASP A 167 -2.22 12.25 -14.24
C ASP A 167 -1.41 13.50 -14.64
N GLY A 168 -1.77 14.68 -14.10
CA GLY A 168 -1.02 15.93 -14.29
C GLY A 168 0.36 15.95 -13.59
N GLU A 169 0.48 15.31 -12.42
CA GLU A 169 1.77 15.16 -11.73
C GLU A 169 2.66 14.09 -12.38
N ILE A 170 2.08 12.98 -12.86
CA ILE A 170 2.83 11.89 -13.50
C ILE A 170 3.25 12.27 -14.94
N GLY A 171 2.42 13.02 -15.68
CA GLY A 171 2.76 13.52 -17.02
C GLY A 171 3.91 14.55 -17.03
N SER A 172 4.15 15.22 -15.90
CA SER A 172 5.29 16.13 -15.68
C SER A 172 6.54 15.42 -15.15
N ALA A 173 6.39 14.28 -14.45
CA ALA A 173 7.50 13.47 -13.96
C ALA A 173 7.97 12.41 -14.97
N SER A 174 7.36 12.38 -16.15
CA SER A 174 7.83 11.68 -17.35
C SER A 174 8.95 12.44 -18.08
N ASP A 175 9.54 13.48 -17.46
CA ASP A 175 10.95 13.76 -17.75
C ASP A 175 11.72 12.56 -17.23
N SER A 176 12.00 11.63 -18.15
CA SER A 176 12.95 10.54 -17.94
C SER A 176 14.14 11.12 -17.19
N PHE A 177 14.38 10.67 -15.95
CA PHE A 177 15.55 11.07 -15.17
C PHE A 177 16.78 10.85 -16.07
N ALA A 178 17.32 11.93 -16.63
CA ALA A 178 18.36 11.81 -17.62
C ALA A 178 19.62 11.36 -16.89
N LEU A 179 20.50 10.58 -17.53
CA LEU A 179 21.82 10.27 -16.98
C LEU A 179 22.57 11.54 -16.55
N GLU A 180 22.29 12.64 -17.24
CA GLU A 180 22.86 13.97 -17.05
C GLU A 180 22.51 14.56 -15.67
N ASP A 181 21.44 14.10 -15.02
CA ASP A 181 21.01 14.53 -13.68
C ASP A 181 21.63 13.70 -12.54
N LEU A 182 22.34 12.61 -12.87
CA LEU A 182 22.95 11.74 -11.86
C LEU A 182 24.22 12.40 -11.29
N VAL A 183 24.06 13.14 -10.18
CA VAL A 183 25.17 13.77 -9.48
C VAL A 183 25.96 12.72 -8.70
N TYR A 184 27.24 12.59 -9.05
CA TYR A 184 28.18 11.76 -8.31
C TYR A 184 28.80 12.54 -7.15
N ASP A 185 28.64 12.03 -5.93
CA ASP A 185 29.15 12.64 -4.70
C ASP A 185 30.51 12.04 -4.34
N THR A 186 31.57 12.79 -4.64
CA THR A 186 32.95 12.36 -4.36
C THR A 186 33.25 12.23 -2.87
N ASP A 187 32.45 12.83 -1.97
CA ASP A 187 32.64 12.67 -0.53
C ASP A 187 32.39 11.22 -0.07
N LEU A 188 31.61 10.46 -0.83
CA LEU A 188 31.30 9.07 -0.55
C LEU A 188 32.38 8.11 -1.06
N GLU A 189 33.40 8.61 -1.76
CA GLU A 189 34.61 7.86 -2.12
C GLU A 189 35.62 7.91 -0.98
N ILE A 190 35.99 6.75 -0.43
CA ILE A 190 36.99 6.69 0.63
C ILE A 190 38.15 5.78 0.26
N PRO A 191 39.38 6.08 0.69
CA PRO A 191 40.54 5.25 0.40
C PRO A 191 40.39 3.81 0.90
N GLY A 192 40.76 2.84 0.08
CA GLY A 192 40.67 1.40 0.38
C GLY A 192 39.38 0.75 -0.11
N SER A 193 38.42 1.52 -0.64
CA SER A 193 37.23 0.96 -1.30
C SER A 193 37.58 0.13 -2.54
N GLU A 194 38.71 0.41 -3.19
CA GLU A 194 39.16 -0.22 -4.44
C GLU A 194 39.28 -1.74 -4.31
N ALA A 195 39.65 -2.22 -3.12
CA ALA A 195 39.74 -3.65 -2.82
C ALA A 195 38.39 -4.37 -2.95
N TYR A 196 37.28 -3.66 -2.74
CA TYR A 196 35.92 -4.20 -2.72
C TYR A 196 35.16 -3.97 -4.03
N ILE A 197 35.66 -3.13 -4.95
CA ILE A 197 34.95 -2.74 -6.18
C ILE A 197 34.55 -3.94 -7.04
N ARG A 198 35.43 -4.92 -7.22
CA ARG A 198 35.14 -6.12 -8.01
C ARG A 198 34.03 -6.97 -7.38
N GLU A 199 34.05 -7.12 -6.05
CA GLU A 199 32.98 -7.83 -5.33
C GLU A 199 31.67 -7.06 -5.41
N ALA A 200 31.71 -5.75 -5.16
CA ALA A 200 30.57 -4.84 -5.22
C ALA A 200 29.89 -4.88 -6.60
N TRP A 201 30.67 -4.88 -7.69
CA TRP A 201 30.13 -4.98 -9.04
C TRP A 201 29.38 -6.30 -9.27
N ASN A 202 29.96 -7.43 -8.86
CA ASN A 202 29.30 -8.73 -8.99
C ASN A 202 28.00 -8.79 -8.18
N ARG A 203 27.99 -8.21 -6.97
CA ARG A 203 26.80 -8.11 -6.12
C ARG A 203 25.74 -7.20 -6.73
N LYS A 204 26.13 -6.06 -7.31
CA LYS A 204 25.22 -5.18 -8.05
C LYS A 204 24.56 -5.91 -9.21
N CYS A 205 25.33 -6.60 -10.07
CA CYS A 205 24.76 -7.37 -11.18
C CYS A 205 23.83 -8.50 -10.72
N GLN A 206 24.06 -9.08 -9.53
CA GLN A 206 23.14 -10.06 -8.95
C GLN A 206 21.85 -9.38 -8.46
N HIS A 207 21.98 -8.26 -7.76
CA HIS A 207 20.86 -7.48 -7.24
C HIS A 207 19.95 -7.00 -8.36
N ASP A 208 20.51 -6.39 -9.39
CA ASP A 208 19.77 -5.84 -10.53
C ASP A 208 18.96 -6.93 -11.24
N ARG A 209 19.55 -8.11 -11.46
CA ARG A 209 18.83 -9.24 -12.06
C ARG A 209 17.68 -9.74 -11.19
N GLN A 210 17.88 -9.84 -9.88
CA GLN A 210 16.82 -10.27 -8.96
C GLN A 210 15.70 -9.21 -8.85
N LEU A 211 16.05 -7.93 -8.86
CA LEU A 211 15.09 -6.83 -8.87
C LEU A 211 14.29 -6.78 -10.18
N GLN A 212 14.92 -6.94 -11.34
CA GLN A 212 14.23 -7.05 -12.62
C GLN A 212 13.29 -8.27 -12.67
N ALA A 213 13.74 -9.42 -12.14
CA ALA A 213 12.88 -10.59 -12.03
C ALA A 213 11.66 -10.33 -11.14
N LEU A 214 11.83 -9.56 -10.06
CA LEU A 214 10.74 -9.15 -9.17
C LEU A 214 9.76 -8.21 -9.89
N LEU A 215 10.26 -7.20 -10.60
CA LEU A 215 9.45 -6.29 -11.42
C LEU A 215 8.61 -7.07 -12.44
N GLY A 216 9.24 -7.99 -13.18
CA GLY A 216 8.56 -8.84 -14.16
C GLY A 216 7.52 -9.79 -13.55
N GLN A 217 7.82 -10.40 -12.40
CA GLN A 217 6.90 -11.30 -11.70
C GLN A 217 5.63 -10.58 -11.25
N PHE A 218 5.78 -9.36 -10.74
CA PHE A 218 4.68 -8.58 -10.18
C PHE A 218 4.05 -7.61 -11.19
N LYS A 219 4.57 -7.56 -12.44
CA LYS A 219 4.14 -6.62 -13.49
C LYS A 219 4.23 -5.15 -13.04
N VAL A 220 5.29 -4.85 -12.30
CA VAL A 220 5.64 -3.49 -11.88
C VAL A 220 6.58 -2.89 -12.92
N SER A 221 6.35 -1.64 -13.29
CA SER A 221 7.07 -1.01 -14.42
C SER A 221 8.42 -0.46 -14.00
N THR A 222 8.55 0.01 -12.76
CA THR A 222 9.69 0.83 -12.35
C THR A 222 10.26 0.44 -10.98
N GLU A 223 11.52 0.79 -10.73
CA GLU A 223 12.20 0.50 -9.47
C GLU A 223 11.60 1.30 -8.30
N GLU A 224 11.26 2.56 -8.53
CA GLU A 224 10.69 3.47 -7.54
C GLU A 224 9.40 2.94 -6.94
N GLU A 225 8.55 2.27 -7.72
CA GLU A 225 7.31 1.67 -7.22
C GLU A 225 7.57 0.59 -6.18
N VAL A 226 8.60 -0.22 -6.39
CA VAL A 226 8.99 -1.31 -5.48
C VAL A 226 9.67 -0.75 -4.24
N VAL A 227 10.60 0.19 -4.42
CA VAL A 227 11.40 0.79 -3.33
C VAL A 227 10.51 1.60 -2.38
N THR A 228 9.59 2.40 -2.91
CA THR A 228 8.64 3.21 -2.13
C THR A 228 7.46 2.38 -1.61
N GLY A 229 7.19 1.22 -2.22
CA GLY A 229 5.99 0.43 -1.97
C GLY A 229 4.71 1.07 -2.49
N HIS A 230 4.81 2.10 -3.35
CA HIS A 230 3.69 2.70 -4.05
C HIS A 230 3.63 2.13 -5.47
N VAL A 231 2.69 1.21 -5.71
CA VAL A 231 2.55 0.56 -7.02
C VAL A 231 1.41 1.24 -7.79
N TRP A 232 1.72 1.88 -8.90
CA TRP A 232 0.76 2.55 -9.78
C TRP A 232 0.66 1.90 -11.17
N SER A 233 1.64 1.08 -11.57
CA SER A 233 1.64 0.39 -12.87
C SER A 233 0.57 -0.69 -13.00
N LEU A 234 0.00 -1.15 -11.88
CA LEU A 234 -1.02 -2.19 -11.88
C LEU A 234 -2.39 -1.58 -12.25
N SER A 235 -3.06 -2.13 -13.28
CA SER A 235 -4.35 -1.59 -13.72
C SER A 235 -5.43 -1.69 -12.63
N MET A 236 -6.25 -0.65 -12.49
CA MET A 236 -7.23 -0.43 -11.39
C MET A 236 -8.37 -1.46 -11.25
N TYR A 237 -8.31 -2.60 -11.94
CA TYR A 237 -9.48 -3.43 -12.16
C TYR A 237 -9.94 -4.29 -10.96
N ASN A 238 -9.16 -4.45 -9.88
CA ASN A 238 -9.57 -5.22 -8.69
C ASN A 238 -8.82 -4.81 -7.39
N SER A 239 -9.31 -3.78 -6.69
CA SER A 239 -8.71 -3.21 -5.46
C SER A 239 -8.35 -4.23 -4.36
N TRP A 240 -9.13 -5.30 -4.20
CA TRP A 240 -8.83 -6.34 -3.20
C TRP A 240 -7.61 -7.23 -3.57
N LYS A 241 -7.44 -7.54 -4.86
CA LYS A 241 -6.25 -8.27 -5.32
C LYS A 241 -5.00 -7.39 -5.25
N HIS A 242 -5.14 -6.07 -5.45
CA HIS A 242 -4.07 -5.09 -5.28
C HIS A 242 -3.45 -5.12 -3.89
N GLY A 243 -4.27 -5.16 -2.82
CA GLY A 243 -3.76 -5.22 -1.45
C GLY A 243 -2.87 -6.44 -1.20
N GLN A 244 -3.30 -7.63 -1.64
CA GLN A 244 -2.49 -8.84 -1.49
C GLN A 244 -1.23 -8.84 -2.36
N VAL A 245 -1.30 -8.31 -3.58
CA VAL A 245 -0.15 -8.20 -4.48
C VAL A 245 0.87 -7.21 -3.92
N LYS A 246 0.42 -6.06 -3.43
CA LYS A 246 1.25 -5.04 -2.76
C LYS A 246 1.96 -5.62 -1.54
N GLU A 247 1.25 -6.33 -0.68
CA GLU A 247 1.85 -6.98 0.48
C GLU A 247 2.88 -8.03 0.05
N LYS A 248 2.57 -8.90 -0.91
CA LYS A 248 3.52 -9.90 -1.41
C LYS A 248 4.77 -9.27 -2.03
N LEU A 249 4.61 -8.21 -2.82
CA LEU A 249 5.71 -7.47 -3.42
C LEU A 249 6.61 -6.86 -2.33
N LYS A 250 6.00 -6.21 -1.33
CA LYS A 250 6.70 -5.62 -0.19
C LYS A 250 7.51 -6.67 0.57
N HIS A 251 6.93 -7.85 0.84
CA HIS A 251 7.64 -8.95 1.50
C HIS A 251 8.80 -9.49 0.64
N ALA A 252 8.59 -9.63 -0.67
CA ALA A 252 9.62 -10.11 -1.59
C ALA A 252 10.78 -9.11 -1.71
N TYR A 253 10.51 -7.82 -1.86
CA TYR A 253 11.53 -6.77 -1.85
C TYR A 253 12.26 -6.67 -0.51
N HIS A 254 11.54 -6.79 0.61
CA HIS A 254 12.16 -6.84 1.94
C HIS A 254 13.13 -8.03 2.07
N SER A 255 12.74 -9.19 1.53
CA SER A 255 13.57 -10.41 1.55
C SER A 255 14.83 -10.21 0.70
N LEU A 256 14.69 -9.62 -0.49
CA LEU A 256 15.82 -9.23 -1.36
C LEU A 256 16.79 -8.32 -0.62
N ARG A 257 16.29 -7.22 -0.04
CA ARG A 257 17.12 -6.27 0.71
C ARG A 257 17.83 -6.94 1.89
N LYS A 258 17.16 -7.86 2.59
CA LYS A 258 17.74 -8.61 3.71
C LYS A 258 18.86 -9.54 3.26
N GLU A 259 18.71 -10.23 2.13
CA GLU A 259 19.75 -11.08 1.54
C GLU A 259 21.03 -10.28 1.26
N PHE A 260 20.90 -9.14 0.58
CA PHE A 260 22.06 -8.31 0.28
C PHE A 260 22.63 -7.60 1.50
N LYS A 261 21.81 -7.23 2.48
CA LYS A 261 22.31 -6.72 3.76
C LYS A 261 23.16 -7.78 4.46
N HIS A 262 22.71 -9.03 4.51
CA HIS A 262 23.50 -10.13 5.07
C HIS A 262 24.79 -10.39 4.27
N ALA A 263 24.73 -10.33 2.93
CA ALA A 263 25.92 -10.46 2.09
C ALA A 263 26.91 -9.29 2.26
N PHE A 264 26.40 -8.09 2.55
CA PHE A 264 27.21 -6.93 2.89
C PHE A 264 27.92 -7.11 4.23
N GLU A 265 27.18 -7.54 5.26
CA GLU A 265 27.67 -7.73 6.63
C GLU A 265 28.69 -8.87 6.76
N ASN A 266 28.63 -9.85 5.85
CA ASN A 266 29.60 -10.93 5.81
C ASN A 266 30.98 -10.44 5.33
N LEU A 267 31.92 -10.32 6.26
CA LEU A 267 33.31 -9.92 6.03
C LEU A 267 34.29 -11.12 5.94
N GLY A 268 33.79 -12.36 5.96
CA GLY A 268 34.61 -13.58 5.96
C GLY A 268 35.03 -14.06 7.36
N GLU A 269 35.53 -15.30 7.43
CA GLU A 269 35.79 -16.06 8.67
C GLU A 269 36.98 -15.53 9.52
N ASP A 270 37.83 -14.64 8.99
CA ASP A 270 39.04 -14.13 9.66
C ASP A 270 38.80 -12.92 10.59
N MET A 271 37.54 -12.61 10.93
CA MET A 271 37.16 -11.28 11.44
C MET A 271 36.66 -11.27 12.89
N ASP A 272 36.64 -12.40 13.60
CA ASP A 272 36.17 -12.46 15.00
C ASP A 272 37.14 -11.81 15.99
N HIS A 273 38.35 -11.47 15.57
CA HIS A 273 39.42 -10.88 16.41
C HIS A 273 39.73 -9.40 16.14
N ILE A 274 38.96 -8.72 15.29
CA ILE A 274 39.18 -7.31 14.92
C ILE A 274 38.32 -6.37 15.77
N ASP A 275 38.90 -5.25 16.18
CA ASP A 275 38.22 -4.18 16.93
C ASP A 275 37.01 -3.60 16.17
N ILE A 276 36.04 -3.09 16.91
CA ILE A 276 34.77 -2.56 16.36
C ILE A 276 35.04 -1.37 15.42
N ASP A 277 36.02 -0.53 15.74
CA ASP A 277 36.37 0.63 14.93
C ASP A 277 37.02 0.20 13.59
N ASP A 278 37.91 -0.79 13.61
CA ASP A 278 38.51 -1.35 12.39
C ASP A 278 37.47 -2.08 11.51
N LYS A 279 36.47 -2.73 12.13
CA LYS A 279 35.33 -3.30 11.39
C LYS A 279 34.49 -2.21 10.74
N ASN A 280 34.21 -1.12 11.45
CA ASN A 280 33.44 0.02 10.91
C ASN A 280 34.14 0.63 9.70
N VAL A 281 35.48 0.82 9.75
CA VAL A 281 36.26 1.32 8.61
C VAL A 281 36.11 0.40 7.39
N LYS A 282 36.19 -0.92 7.58
CA LYS A 282 35.99 -1.89 6.48
C LYS A 282 34.57 -1.86 5.92
N TYR A 283 33.56 -1.71 6.76
CA TYR A 283 32.17 -1.55 6.30
C TYR A 283 31.99 -0.24 5.52
N GLU A 284 32.59 0.86 5.95
CA GLU A 284 32.59 2.12 5.21
C GLU A 284 33.28 1.96 3.85
N GLN A 285 34.41 1.27 3.78
CA GLN A 285 35.12 1.01 2.51
C GLN A 285 34.28 0.16 1.55
N LYS A 286 33.61 -0.88 2.07
CA LYS A 286 32.69 -1.72 1.30
C LYS A 286 31.45 -0.93 0.84
N ALA A 287 30.89 -0.07 1.70
CA ALA A 287 29.75 0.78 1.35
C ALA A 287 30.10 1.80 0.27
N SER A 288 31.27 2.44 0.38
CA SER A 288 31.82 3.34 -0.64
C SER A 288 31.97 2.62 -1.99
N ALA A 289 32.46 1.38 -1.99
CA ALA A 289 32.54 0.58 -3.21
C ALA A 289 31.15 0.28 -3.80
N TRP A 290 30.15 -0.03 -2.98
CA TRP A 290 28.76 -0.25 -3.42
C TRP A 290 28.13 1.02 -4.01
N TYR A 291 28.47 2.18 -3.46
CA TYR A 291 28.07 3.48 -4.00
C TYR A 291 28.72 3.75 -5.35
N GLN A 292 30.04 3.59 -5.47
CA GLN A 292 30.80 3.78 -6.70
C GLN A 292 30.25 2.93 -7.86
N VAL A 293 30.04 1.62 -7.64
CA VAL A 293 29.53 0.75 -8.72
C VAL A 293 28.10 1.07 -9.15
N THR A 294 27.35 1.84 -8.33
CA THR A 294 25.96 2.23 -8.61
C THR A 294 25.87 3.58 -9.28
N TYR A 295 26.64 4.57 -8.80
CA TYR A 295 26.47 5.97 -9.16
C TYR A 295 27.62 6.54 -10.02
N HIS A 296 28.81 5.94 -10.00
CA HIS A 296 29.94 6.51 -10.72
C HIS A 296 29.74 6.35 -12.24
N PRO A 297 29.93 7.41 -13.06
CA PRO A 297 29.60 7.41 -14.48
C PRO A 297 30.17 6.23 -15.28
N GLN A 298 31.40 5.81 -14.98
CA GLN A 298 32.04 4.66 -15.64
C GLN A 298 31.24 3.35 -15.43
N TRP A 299 30.74 3.11 -14.23
CA TRP A 299 30.00 1.89 -13.90
C TRP A 299 28.56 1.96 -14.36
N VAL A 300 27.96 3.15 -14.36
CA VAL A 300 26.65 3.41 -14.95
C VAL A 300 26.67 3.09 -16.45
N ASN A 301 27.63 3.64 -17.19
CA ASN A 301 27.79 3.37 -18.63
C ASN A 301 27.99 1.87 -18.88
N LYS A 302 28.84 1.21 -18.09
CA LYS A 302 29.05 -0.24 -18.18
C LYS A 302 27.75 -1.04 -17.93
N SER A 303 26.92 -0.60 -16.99
CA SER A 303 25.63 -1.24 -16.71
C SER A 303 24.65 -1.10 -17.87
N LEU A 304 24.67 0.04 -18.57
CA LEU A 304 23.83 0.29 -19.74
C LEU A 304 24.27 -0.55 -20.94
N GLU A 305 25.57 -0.57 -21.24
CA GLU A 305 26.15 -1.40 -22.31
C GLU A 305 25.77 -2.88 -22.15
N MET A 306 25.78 -3.40 -20.92
CA MET A 306 25.36 -4.78 -20.65
C MET A 306 23.86 -5.02 -20.89
N LYS A 307 22.99 -4.01 -20.69
CA LYS A 307 21.54 -4.11 -20.90
C LYS A 307 21.16 -3.98 -22.38
N GLU A 308 21.84 -3.10 -23.12
CA GLU A 308 21.64 -2.95 -24.57
C GLU A 308 21.89 -4.26 -25.33
N GLN A 309 22.89 -5.04 -24.91
CA GLN A 309 23.19 -6.35 -25.49
C GLN A 309 22.08 -7.39 -25.26
N VAL A 310 21.26 -7.20 -24.23
CA VAL A 310 20.17 -8.11 -23.83
C VAL A 310 18.83 -7.68 -24.43
N GLY A 311 18.75 -6.49 -25.03
CA GLY A 311 17.52 -5.95 -25.64
C GLY A 311 16.49 -5.48 -24.62
N ASP A 312 16.93 -5.14 -23.41
CA ASP A 312 16.08 -4.65 -22.32
C ASP A 312 15.95 -3.11 -22.39
N GLU A 313 14.83 -2.55 -21.92
CA GLU A 313 14.68 -1.09 -21.83
C GLU A 313 15.76 -0.54 -20.88
N ALA A 314 16.51 0.47 -21.36
CA ALA A 314 17.66 1.04 -20.67
C ALA A 314 17.26 1.89 -19.45
N SER A 315 16.77 1.24 -18.39
CA SER A 315 16.56 1.84 -17.08
C SER A 315 17.77 1.59 -16.17
N ILE A 316 18.28 2.63 -15.52
CA ILE A 316 19.33 2.46 -14.50
C ILE A 316 18.66 2.06 -13.18
N LEU A 317 19.24 1.06 -12.50
CA LEU A 317 18.80 0.67 -11.16
C LEU A 317 19.76 1.25 -10.12
N LEU A 318 19.21 1.99 -9.16
CA LEU A 318 19.91 2.82 -8.19
C LEU A 318 19.75 2.34 -6.75
N SER A 319 18.80 1.44 -6.45
CA SER A 319 18.50 1.05 -5.06
C SER A 319 19.61 0.26 -4.36
N PHE A 320 20.55 -0.33 -5.10
CA PHE A 320 21.62 -1.18 -4.57
C PHE A 320 22.51 -0.46 -3.53
N ALA A 321 22.94 0.78 -3.81
CA ALA A 321 23.82 1.52 -2.90
C ALA A 321 23.15 1.86 -1.56
N TRP A 322 21.81 1.89 -1.51
CA TRP A 322 21.05 2.24 -0.31
C TRP A 322 20.85 1.08 0.66
N ILE A 323 21.33 -0.11 0.31
CA ILE A 323 21.32 -1.27 1.20
C ILE A 323 22.19 -0.99 2.44
N PRO A 324 23.46 -0.55 2.31
CA PRO A 324 24.30 -0.11 3.43
C PRO A 324 24.18 1.39 3.74
N ALA A 325 22.99 2.00 3.60
CA ALA A 325 22.80 3.44 3.78
C ALA A 325 23.36 3.98 5.12
N GLU A 326 23.29 3.19 6.19
CA GLU A 326 23.83 3.55 7.51
C GLU A 326 25.34 3.89 7.49
N TYR A 327 26.13 3.24 6.63
CA TYR A 327 27.57 3.51 6.48
C TYR A 327 27.84 4.67 5.53
N LEU A 328 27.05 4.81 4.46
CA LEU A 328 27.16 5.98 3.56
C LEU A 328 26.89 7.29 4.31
N VAL A 329 25.88 7.29 5.18
CA VAL A 329 25.58 8.45 6.04
C VAL A 329 26.76 8.77 6.98
N LYS A 330 27.40 7.75 7.59
CA LYS A 330 28.59 7.95 8.44
C LYS A 330 29.75 8.59 7.66
N ILE A 331 30.00 8.13 6.43
CA ILE A 331 31.02 8.71 5.55
C ILE A 331 30.72 10.19 5.28
N LYS A 332 29.48 10.52 4.89
CA LYS A 332 29.07 11.90 4.59
C LYS A 332 29.15 12.81 5.80
N MET A 333 28.77 12.32 6.98
CA MET A 333 28.91 13.06 8.24
C MET A 333 30.39 13.35 8.56
N ARG A 334 31.28 12.38 8.34
CA ARG A 334 32.73 12.56 8.55
C ARG A 334 33.33 13.56 7.56
N SER A 335 32.92 13.54 6.29
CA SER A 335 33.39 14.53 5.29
C SER A 335 33.05 15.97 5.69
N HIS A 336 31.96 16.16 6.42
CA HIS A 336 31.50 17.45 6.94
C HIS A 336 32.07 17.82 8.32
N GLY A 337 33.01 17.04 8.86
CA GLY A 337 33.67 17.34 10.14
C GLY A 337 32.78 17.12 11.38
N ILE A 338 31.66 16.41 11.25
CA ILE A 338 30.77 16.09 12.36
C ILE A 338 31.36 14.90 13.13
N THR A 339 32.09 15.15 14.22
CA THR A 339 32.67 14.11 15.08
C THR A 339 32.02 14.13 16.48
N GLY A 340 31.62 12.95 17.00
CA GLY A 340 31.14 12.80 18.39
C GLY A 340 29.66 12.48 18.62
N LEU A 341 28.95 11.85 17.68
CA LEU A 341 27.52 11.53 17.83
C LEU A 341 27.23 10.03 17.92
N ASP A 342 26.13 9.71 18.61
CA ASP A 342 25.64 8.36 18.86
C ASP A 342 25.46 7.58 17.53
N THR A 343 26.37 6.64 17.29
CA THR A 343 26.49 5.85 16.05
C THR A 343 25.37 4.82 15.89
N SER A 344 24.46 4.72 16.86
CA SER A 344 23.36 3.75 16.87
C SER A 344 22.22 4.08 15.90
N LYS A 345 22.03 5.35 15.49
CA LYS A 345 20.95 5.79 14.57
C LYS A 345 21.38 6.91 13.60
N PRO A 346 22.35 6.64 12.70
CA PRO A 346 22.92 7.67 11.81
C PRO A 346 21.90 8.30 10.85
N ILE A 347 20.89 7.54 10.42
CA ILE A 347 19.87 8.00 9.45
C ILE A 347 18.94 9.06 10.05
N ASN A 348 18.50 8.88 11.30
CA ASN A 348 17.62 9.84 11.96
C ASN A 348 18.36 11.17 12.20
N TYR A 349 19.65 11.09 12.55
CA TYR A 349 20.46 12.28 12.76
C TYR A 349 20.69 13.07 11.46
N LEU A 350 20.92 12.38 10.33
CA LEU A 350 21.02 13.07 9.04
C LEU A 350 19.70 13.79 8.70
N ALA A 351 18.55 13.17 8.99
CA ALA A 351 17.26 13.82 8.82
C ALA A 351 17.13 15.08 9.69
N ASP A 352 17.53 15.02 10.97
CA ASP A 352 17.54 16.18 11.87
C ASP A 352 18.51 17.27 11.41
N TYR A 353 19.70 16.90 10.95
CA TYR A 353 20.71 17.82 10.41
C TYR A 353 20.21 18.53 9.14
N LEU A 354 19.61 17.79 8.21
CA LEU A 354 19.02 18.37 7.00
C LEU A 354 17.83 19.28 7.34
N ALA A 355 16.97 18.87 8.28
CA ALA A 355 15.85 19.68 8.76
C ALA A 355 16.29 20.97 9.44
N SER A 356 17.48 21.01 10.07
CA SER A 356 18.04 22.23 10.66
C SER A 356 18.61 23.23 9.63
N ARG A 357 18.71 22.83 8.36
CA ARG A 357 19.27 23.63 7.25
C ARG A 357 18.24 24.04 6.20
N ILE A 358 17.00 23.55 6.30
CA ILE A 358 15.83 23.98 5.54
C ILE A 358 15.07 24.99 6.41
#